data_AF-I3W2M7-F1
#
_entry.id   AF-I3W2M7-F1
#
_cell.length_a   1.000
_cell.length_b   1.000
_cell.length_c   1.000
_cell.angle_alpha   90.00
_cell.angle_beta   90.00
_cell.angle_gamma   90.00
#
_symmetry.space_group_name_H-M   'P 1'
#
loop_
_entity.id
_entity.type
_entity.pdbx_description
1 polymer ?
#
loop_
_entity_poly.entity_id
_entity_poly.type
_entity_poly.pdbx_seq_one_letter_code
_entity_poly.pdbx_strand_id
1 'polypeptide(L)'
;MANAKQSAKRRLTMAERAQQLMLVHFPDVSEALKWTRKTHDGFSTIPRTLPITMQIIDADSKGQPAGHVLFCLWARMPDHPVITIENPSTFAAEAGFLGERAVDTWRRRMKKLRELNFIMTKPGASGEFHYVMLTNPNAAVEWMRKRSKVQDGLYSRFIERLPEIGAYGDIEAFQAHWAELQKAEKAIAAAAAKSSKKASPPPPAPSSKPKRTAKAKAND
;
A
#
# COMPACT_ATOMS: atom_id res chain seq x y z
N MET A 1 -2.00 7.68 -41.72
CA MET A 1 -1.40 6.74 -42.70
C MET A 1 0.05 6.53 -42.31
N ALA A 2 0.39 5.40 -41.67
CA ALA A 2 1.77 5.13 -41.26
C ALA A 2 2.63 4.74 -42.48
N ASN A 3 3.84 5.29 -42.57
CA ASN A 3 4.72 5.20 -43.73
C ASN A 3 5.33 3.79 -43.86
N ALA A 4 5.35 3.20 -45.07
CA ALA A 4 5.68 1.79 -45.32
C ALA A 4 7.07 1.31 -44.82
N LYS A 5 7.98 2.24 -44.49
CA LYS A 5 9.27 1.91 -43.86
C LYS A 5 9.19 1.66 -42.35
N GLN A 6 8.15 2.17 -41.66
CA GLN A 6 7.94 1.96 -40.22
C GLN A 6 7.26 0.61 -39.91
N SER A 7 6.48 0.07 -40.84
CA SER A 7 5.83 -1.24 -40.66
C SER A 7 6.80 -2.42 -40.74
N ALA A 8 7.86 -2.32 -41.55
CA ALA A 8 8.84 -3.39 -41.77
C ALA A 8 9.72 -3.73 -40.55
N LYS A 9 9.75 -2.87 -39.51
CA LYS A 9 10.60 -3.05 -38.31
C LYS A 9 9.81 -3.04 -37.01
N ARG A 10 8.48 -3.23 -37.06
CA ARG A 10 7.67 -3.27 -35.84
C ARG A 10 7.94 -4.58 -35.10
N ARG A 11 8.62 -4.46 -33.95
CA ARG A 11 8.77 -5.56 -33.00
C ARG A 11 7.37 -6.02 -32.57
N LEU A 12 7.08 -7.31 -32.77
CA LEU A 12 5.81 -7.92 -32.36
C LEU A 12 5.54 -7.58 -30.89
N THR A 13 4.30 -7.22 -30.58
CA THR A 13 3.83 -7.04 -29.21
C THR A 13 3.86 -8.37 -28.46
N MET A 14 3.80 -8.34 -27.13
CA MET A 14 3.74 -9.58 -26.33
C MET A 14 2.54 -10.45 -26.70
N ALA A 15 1.39 -9.84 -26.96
CA ALA A 15 0.18 -10.55 -27.36
C ALA A 15 0.32 -11.24 -28.72
N GLU A 16 0.92 -10.57 -29.71
CA GLU A 16 1.15 -11.14 -31.03
C GLU A 16 2.14 -12.32 -30.98
N ARG A 17 3.20 -12.20 -30.19
CA ARG A 17 4.14 -13.33 -29.97
C ARG A 17 3.45 -14.52 -29.30
N ALA A 18 2.64 -14.26 -28.28
CA ALA A 18 1.87 -15.31 -27.60
C ALA A 18 0.88 -16.00 -28.56
N GLN A 19 0.22 -15.24 -29.44
CA GLN A 19 -0.67 -15.79 -30.46
C GLN A 19 0.09 -16.69 -31.44
N GLN A 20 1.27 -16.29 -31.91
CA GLN A 20 2.10 -17.14 -32.78
C GLN A 20 2.53 -18.43 -32.09
N LEU A 21 2.99 -18.34 -30.84
CA LEU A 21 3.34 -19.53 -30.04
C LEU A 21 2.13 -20.45 -29.81
N MET A 22 0.94 -19.87 -29.59
CA MET A 22 -0.28 -20.66 -29.46
C MET A 22 -0.59 -21.44 -30.74
N LEU A 23 -0.47 -20.81 -31.91
CA LEU A 23 -0.71 -21.49 -33.19
C LEU A 23 0.31 -22.60 -33.48
N VAL A 24 1.55 -22.45 -33.02
CA VAL A 24 2.60 -23.47 -33.21
C VAL A 24 2.45 -24.63 -32.23
N HIS A 25 2.23 -24.35 -30.95
CA HIS A 25 2.23 -25.37 -29.90
C HIS A 25 0.86 -25.98 -29.60
N PHE A 26 -0.22 -25.27 -29.94
CA PHE A 26 -1.60 -25.66 -29.64
C PHE A 26 -2.53 -25.46 -30.86
N PRO A 27 -2.21 -26.01 -32.04
CA PRO A 27 -2.93 -25.73 -33.29
C PRO A 27 -4.40 -26.16 -33.26
N ASP A 28 -4.71 -27.28 -32.61
CA ASP A 28 -6.03 -27.95 -32.69
C ASP A 28 -6.92 -27.68 -31.47
N VAL A 29 -6.61 -26.65 -30.68
CA VAL A 29 -7.46 -26.27 -29.53
C VAL A 29 -8.73 -25.59 -30.02
N SER A 30 -9.89 -26.08 -29.58
CA SER A 30 -11.19 -25.47 -29.85
C SER A 30 -11.28 -24.05 -29.30
N GLU A 31 -11.92 -23.13 -30.04
CA GLU A 31 -12.18 -21.76 -29.59
C GLU A 31 -12.95 -21.71 -28.26
N ALA A 32 -13.81 -22.70 -27.99
CA ALA A 32 -14.56 -22.79 -26.73
C ALA A 32 -13.65 -22.98 -25.50
N LEU A 33 -12.43 -23.47 -25.69
CA LEU A 33 -11.43 -23.65 -24.62
C LEU A 33 -10.45 -22.47 -24.53
N LYS A 34 -10.47 -21.55 -25.51
CA LYS A 34 -9.56 -20.40 -25.56
C LYS A 34 -10.14 -19.24 -24.78
N TRP A 35 -9.54 -18.93 -23.64
CA TRP A 35 -9.91 -17.75 -22.89
C TRP A 35 -9.25 -16.49 -23.46
N THR A 36 -10.03 -15.42 -23.65
CA THR A 36 -9.52 -14.09 -23.98
C THR A 36 -10.43 -12.99 -23.48
N ARG A 37 -9.83 -11.93 -22.93
CA ARG A 37 -10.52 -10.71 -22.48
C ARG A 37 -11.34 -9.99 -23.57
N LYS A 38 -11.19 -10.39 -24.84
CA LYS A 38 -11.95 -9.80 -25.96
C LYS A 38 -13.30 -10.48 -26.18
N THR A 39 -13.46 -11.72 -25.73
CA THR A 39 -14.68 -12.52 -25.96
C THR A 39 -15.29 -13.08 -24.68
N HIS A 40 -14.60 -12.96 -23.55
CA HIS A 40 -15.04 -13.44 -22.24
C HIS A 40 -15.19 -12.27 -21.28
N ASP A 41 -16.32 -12.25 -20.57
CA ASP A 41 -16.64 -11.26 -19.55
C ASP A 41 -16.13 -11.68 -18.16
N GLY A 42 -16.26 -10.79 -17.17
CA GLY A 42 -15.93 -11.09 -15.78
C GLY A 42 -14.43 -11.12 -15.47
N PHE A 43 -13.64 -10.26 -16.14
CA PHE A 43 -12.21 -10.12 -15.87
C PHE A 43 -11.88 -8.77 -15.24
N SER A 44 -10.76 -8.72 -14.53
CA SER A 44 -10.21 -7.48 -13.95
C SER A 44 -8.79 -7.24 -14.47
N THR A 45 -8.41 -5.97 -14.63
CA THR A 45 -7.04 -5.59 -14.94
C THR A 45 -6.26 -5.41 -13.65
N ILE A 46 -5.27 -6.27 -13.41
CA ILE A 46 -4.47 -6.26 -12.19
C ILE A 46 -3.00 -5.86 -12.44
N PRO A 47 -2.30 -5.24 -11.48
CA PRO A 47 -0.89 -4.91 -11.59
C PRO A 47 -0.01 -6.14 -11.79
N ARG A 48 0.90 -6.10 -12.77
CA ARG A 48 1.79 -7.25 -13.08
C ARG A 48 2.82 -7.56 -12.00
N THR A 49 3.05 -6.63 -11.07
CA THR A 49 3.90 -6.80 -9.89
C THR A 49 3.17 -7.50 -8.74
N LEU A 50 1.84 -7.59 -8.79
CA LEU A 50 1.03 -8.13 -7.70
C LEU A 50 1.51 -9.50 -7.19
N PRO A 51 1.94 -10.47 -8.04
CA PRO A 51 2.47 -11.74 -7.55
C PRO A 51 3.72 -11.62 -6.65
N ILE A 52 4.61 -10.66 -6.95
CA ILE A 52 5.81 -10.40 -6.14
C ILE A 52 5.42 -9.64 -4.88
N THR A 53 4.53 -8.66 -5.01
CA THR A 53 3.96 -7.92 -3.88
C THR A 53 3.28 -8.85 -2.86
N MET A 54 2.53 -9.85 -3.32
CA MET A 54 1.90 -10.85 -2.46
C MET A 54 2.93 -11.66 -1.67
N GLN A 55 4.03 -12.08 -2.30
CA GLN A 55 5.13 -12.76 -1.61
C GLN A 55 5.77 -11.88 -0.53
N ILE A 56 5.95 -10.59 -0.82
CA ILE A 56 6.49 -9.61 0.15
C ILE A 56 5.55 -9.46 1.35
N ILE A 57 4.24 -9.35 1.11
CA ILE A 57 3.23 -9.28 2.16
C ILE A 57 3.27 -10.53 3.03
N ASP A 58 3.28 -11.70 2.39
CA ASP A 58 3.22 -12.98 3.09
C ASP A 58 4.48 -13.21 3.93
N ALA A 59 5.65 -12.83 3.41
CA ALA A 59 6.92 -12.88 4.14
C ALA A 59 6.93 -11.99 5.40
N ASP A 60 6.34 -10.78 5.36
CA ASP A 60 6.24 -9.89 6.53
C ASP A 60 5.16 -10.35 7.52
N SER A 61 4.12 -11.03 7.04
CA SER A 61 2.93 -11.36 7.83
C SER A 61 3.10 -12.50 8.85
N LYS A 62 4.25 -13.17 8.90
CA LYS A 62 4.63 -14.18 9.92
C LYS A 62 3.50 -15.15 10.31
N GLY A 63 3.09 -16.01 9.37
CA GLY A 63 2.03 -17.00 9.60
C GLY A 63 0.61 -16.44 9.45
N GLN A 64 0.48 -15.18 9.01
CA GLN A 64 -0.78 -14.54 8.69
C GLN A 64 -0.85 -14.05 7.24
N PRO A 65 -0.63 -14.93 6.24
CA PRO A 65 -0.54 -14.53 4.83
C PRO A 65 -1.78 -13.74 4.42
N ALA A 66 -1.54 -12.57 3.83
CA ALA A 66 -2.55 -11.59 3.46
C ALA A 66 -2.49 -11.24 1.96
N GLY A 67 -1.49 -11.73 1.22
CA GLY A 67 -1.35 -11.52 -0.22
C GLY A 67 -2.56 -12.02 -1.00
N HIS A 68 -3.10 -13.19 -0.65
CA HIS A 68 -4.29 -13.71 -1.34
C HIS A 68 -5.54 -12.86 -1.08
N VAL A 69 -5.69 -12.31 0.14
CA VAL A 69 -6.77 -11.37 0.45
C VAL A 69 -6.65 -10.11 -0.41
N LEU A 70 -5.43 -9.57 -0.57
CA LEU A 70 -5.20 -8.44 -1.46
C LEU A 70 -5.61 -8.77 -2.91
N PHE A 71 -5.23 -9.96 -3.40
CA PHE A 71 -5.62 -10.42 -4.73
C PHE A 71 -7.15 -10.47 -4.92
N CYS A 72 -7.90 -10.98 -3.94
CA CYS A 72 -9.37 -11.00 -4.01
C CYS A 72 -9.98 -9.59 -4.11
N LEU A 73 -9.38 -8.59 -3.44
CA LEU A 73 -9.83 -7.20 -3.57
C LEU A 73 -9.56 -6.65 -4.98
N TRP A 74 -8.38 -6.94 -5.56
CA TRP A 74 -8.03 -6.53 -6.93
C TRP A 74 -8.91 -7.20 -7.98
N ALA A 75 -9.23 -8.48 -7.80
CA ALA A 75 -10.12 -9.22 -8.69
C ALA A 75 -11.54 -8.61 -8.73
N ARG A 76 -11.95 -7.90 -7.67
CA ARG A 76 -13.25 -7.22 -7.56
C ARG A 76 -13.23 -5.72 -7.88
N MET A 77 -12.06 -5.16 -8.20
CA MET A 77 -11.95 -3.73 -8.49
C MET A 77 -12.66 -3.39 -9.82
N PRO A 78 -13.63 -2.46 -9.84
CA PRO A 78 -14.32 -2.05 -11.06
C PRO A 78 -13.55 -0.94 -11.78
N ASP A 79 -12.38 -1.24 -12.38
CA ASP A 79 -11.46 -0.28 -13.05
C ASP A 79 -11.24 1.06 -12.27
N HIS A 80 -11.50 1.06 -10.97
CA HIS A 80 -11.51 2.21 -10.09
C HIS A 80 -10.98 1.79 -8.72
N PRO A 81 -10.06 2.55 -8.09
CA PRO A 81 -9.32 2.08 -6.91
C PRO A 81 -10.15 1.90 -5.64
N VAL A 82 -11.41 2.35 -5.62
CA VAL A 82 -12.30 2.23 -4.45
C VAL A 82 -13.30 1.11 -4.67
N ILE A 83 -13.43 0.25 -3.67
CA ILE A 83 -14.42 -0.82 -3.59
C ILE A 83 -15.29 -0.65 -2.34
N THR A 84 -16.55 -1.06 -2.45
CA THR A 84 -17.50 -1.13 -1.35
C THR A 84 -17.71 -2.59 -0.97
N ILE A 85 -17.48 -2.92 0.30
CA ILE A 85 -17.65 -4.27 0.84
C ILE A 85 -18.94 -4.30 1.64
N GLU A 86 -20.04 -4.71 1.03
CA GLU A 86 -21.33 -4.84 1.72
C GLU A 86 -21.42 -6.12 2.54
N ASN A 87 -20.90 -7.22 1.98
CA ASN A 87 -20.92 -8.53 2.62
C ASN A 87 -19.50 -9.09 2.84
N PRO A 88 -18.90 -8.90 4.03
CA PRO A 88 -17.58 -9.44 4.38
C PRO A 88 -17.47 -10.97 4.25
N SER A 89 -18.58 -11.71 4.39
CA SER A 89 -18.56 -13.18 4.29
C SER A 89 -18.20 -13.67 2.90
N THR A 90 -18.67 -12.97 1.85
CA THR A 90 -18.34 -13.31 0.45
C THR A 90 -16.86 -13.13 0.17
N PHE A 91 -16.26 -12.05 0.68
CA PHE A 91 -14.82 -11.80 0.53
C PHE A 91 -13.97 -12.78 1.32
N ALA A 92 -14.42 -13.17 2.52
CA ALA A 92 -13.75 -14.19 3.30
C ALA A 92 -13.75 -15.55 2.60
N ALA A 93 -14.90 -15.96 2.06
CA ALA A 93 -15.06 -17.22 1.34
C ALA A 93 -14.18 -17.27 0.08
N GLU A 94 -14.14 -16.21 -0.72
CA GLU A 94 -13.29 -16.16 -1.92
C GLU A 94 -11.80 -16.10 -1.62
N ALA A 95 -11.42 -15.56 -0.48
CA ALA A 95 -10.05 -15.65 0.01
C ALA A 95 -9.70 -17.04 0.57
N GLY A 96 -10.62 -18.01 0.47
CA GLY A 96 -10.43 -19.39 0.90
C GLY A 96 -10.63 -19.62 2.40
N PHE A 97 -11.18 -18.66 3.14
CA PHE A 97 -11.49 -18.85 4.56
C PHE A 97 -12.87 -19.50 4.73
N LEU A 98 -12.92 -20.59 5.49
CA LEU A 98 -14.12 -21.38 5.74
C LEU A 98 -14.41 -21.48 7.25
N GLY A 99 -15.67 -21.81 7.58
CA GLY A 99 -16.13 -22.00 8.95
C GLY A 99 -16.51 -20.72 9.69
N GLU A 100 -16.89 -20.87 10.96
CA GLU A 100 -17.47 -19.79 11.79
C GLU A 100 -16.54 -18.58 11.97
N ARG A 101 -15.22 -18.82 11.95
CA ARG A 101 -14.19 -17.77 12.12
C ARG A 101 -13.64 -17.23 10.80
N ALA A 102 -14.28 -17.52 9.66
CA ALA A 102 -13.81 -17.09 8.35
C ALA A 102 -13.70 -15.56 8.25
N VAL A 103 -14.78 -14.86 8.64
CA VAL A 103 -14.85 -13.39 8.58
C VAL A 103 -13.83 -12.75 9.53
N ASP A 104 -13.65 -13.28 10.73
CA ASP A 104 -12.68 -12.74 11.69
C ASP A 104 -11.24 -12.96 11.23
N THR A 105 -10.96 -14.12 10.64
CA THR A 105 -9.66 -14.42 10.04
C THR A 105 -9.38 -13.47 8.88
N TRP A 106 -10.36 -13.26 8.00
CA TRP A 106 -10.29 -12.31 6.90
C TRP A 106 -10.07 -10.88 7.39
N ARG A 107 -10.82 -10.41 8.40
CA ARG A 107 -10.64 -9.08 9.01
C ARG A 107 -9.23 -8.88 9.55
N ARG A 108 -8.63 -9.90 10.17
CA ARG A 108 -7.24 -9.84 10.63
C ARG A 108 -6.26 -9.64 9.47
N ARG A 109 -6.50 -10.25 8.31
CA ARG A 109 -5.69 -10.01 7.09
C ARG A 109 -5.92 -8.61 6.54
N MET A 110 -7.15 -8.12 6.51
CA MET A 110 -7.46 -6.74 6.11
C MET A 110 -6.74 -5.71 6.98
N LYS A 111 -6.70 -5.92 8.31
CA LYS A 111 -5.92 -5.08 9.22
C LYS A 111 -4.43 -5.07 8.85
N LYS A 112 -3.86 -6.24 8.56
CA LYS A 112 -2.47 -6.35 8.12
C LYS A 112 -2.21 -5.61 6.81
N LEU A 113 -3.10 -5.72 5.82
CA LEU A 113 -2.98 -4.98 4.56
C LEU A 113 -3.03 -3.47 4.77
N ARG A 114 -3.87 -2.99 5.70
CA ARG A 114 -3.94 -1.57 6.09
C ARG A 114 -2.64 -1.11 6.76
N GLU A 115 -2.10 -1.90 7.69
CA GLU A 115 -0.82 -1.62 8.36
C GLU A 115 0.37 -1.57 7.39
N LEU A 116 0.30 -2.33 6.30
CA LEU A 116 1.31 -2.39 5.24
C LEU A 116 1.07 -1.37 4.12
N ASN A 117 0.07 -0.49 4.27
CA ASN A 117 -0.26 0.57 3.32
C ASN A 117 -0.68 0.07 1.92
N PHE A 118 -1.17 -1.17 1.81
CA PHE A 118 -1.77 -1.72 0.58
C PHE A 118 -3.25 -1.33 0.40
N ILE A 119 -3.90 -0.99 1.51
CA ILE A 119 -5.27 -0.50 1.51
C ILE A 119 -5.43 0.67 2.47
N MET A 120 -6.31 1.58 2.10
CA MET A 120 -6.91 2.56 3.00
C MET A 120 -8.36 2.19 3.24
N THR A 121 -8.86 2.45 4.44
CA THR A 121 -10.19 1.96 4.84
C THR A 121 -10.97 3.06 5.53
N LYS A 122 -12.26 3.18 5.22
CA LYS A 122 -13.19 4.01 5.98
C LYS A 122 -14.38 3.15 6.46
N PRO A 123 -14.86 3.37 7.69
CA PRO A 123 -16.01 2.65 8.22
C PRO A 123 -17.29 3.02 7.46
N GLY A 124 -18.26 2.12 7.50
CA GLY A 124 -19.60 2.32 6.94
C GLY A 124 -20.58 1.26 7.43
N ALA A 125 -21.64 1.01 6.67
CA ALA A 125 -22.77 0.18 7.12
C ALA A 125 -22.38 -1.27 7.47
N SER A 126 -21.39 -1.86 6.79
CA SER A 126 -20.93 -3.24 7.02
C SER A 126 -19.74 -3.35 7.99
N GLY A 127 -19.31 -2.24 8.60
CA GLY A 127 -18.22 -2.19 9.58
C GLY A 127 -16.98 -1.42 9.11
N GLU A 128 -15.83 -1.68 9.74
CA GLU A 128 -14.59 -0.88 9.56
C GLU A 128 -13.99 -0.95 8.13
N PHE A 129 -14.35 -1.99 7.38
CA PHE A 129 -13.85 -2.25 6.01
C PHE A 129 -14.93 -2.02 4.94
N HIS A 130 -15.97 -1.22 5.22
CA HIS A 130 -17.03 -0.99 4.26
C HIS A 130 -16.54 -0.27 3.00
N TYR A 131 -15.76 0.81 3.16
CA TYR A 131 -15.11 1.48 2.05
C TYR A 131 -13.63 1.16 2.06
N VAL A 132 -13.12 0.57 0.98
CA VAL A 132 -11.71 0.21 0.85
C VAL A 132 -11.16 0.85 -0.41
N MET A 133 -10.09 1.63 -0.25
CA MET A 133 -9.31 2.16 -1.36
C MET A 133 -8.03 1.34 -1.49
N LEU A 134 -7.84 0.74 -2.66
CA LEU A 134 -6.64 0.01 -3.05
C LEU A 134 -5.55 1.03 -3.42
N THR A 135 -4.40 0.94 -2.75
CA THR A 135 -3.26 1.81 -3.03
C THR A 135 -2.43 1.24 -4.18
N ASN A 136 -1.56 2.06 -4.77
CA ASN A 136 -0.60 1.55 -5.73
C ASN A 136 0.32 0.52 -5.04
N PRO A 137 0.33 -0.76 -5.47
CA PRO A 137 1.08 -1.81 -4.79
C PRO A 137 2.59 -1.60 -4.90
N ASN A 138 3.06 -0.93 -5.96
CA ASN A 138 4.48 -0.62 -6.13
C ASN A 138 4.94 0.42 -5.09
N ALA A 139 4.13 1.46 -4.90
CA ALA A 139 4.35 2.47 -3.87
C ALA A 139 4.31 1.87 -2.46
N ALA A 140 3.39 0.94 -2.20
CA ALA A 140 3.30 0.26 -0.91
C ALA A 140 4.54 -0.62 -0.62
N VAL A 141 5.09 -1.32 -1.61
CA VAL A 141 6.35 -2.07 -1.45
C VAL A 141 7.51 -1.12 -1.13
N GLU A 142 7.61 0.01 -1.82
CA GLU A 142 8.65 1.01 -1.56
C GLU A 142 8.53 1.63 -0.16
N TRP A 143 7.29 1.87 0.29
CA TRP A 143 6.99 2.28 1.67
C TRP A 143 7.45 1.24 2.71
N MET A 144 7.24 -0.05 2.42
CA MET A 144 7.70 -1.15 3.28
C MET A 144 9.23 -1.23 3.30
N ARG A 145 9.88 -1.04 2.14
CA ARG A 145 11.35 -1.07 2.02
C ARG A 145 11.99 0.00 2.89
N LYS A 146 11.46 1.23 2.87
CA LYS A 146 11.92 2.33 3.74
C LYS A 146 11.76 2.04 5.24
N ARG A 147 10.96 1.04 5.61
CA ARG A 147 10.73 0.58 7.00
C ARG A 147 11.43 -0.73 7.32
N SER A 148 12.34 -1.18 6.47
CA SER A 148 13.08 -2.45 6.62
C SER A 148 12.17 -3.67 6.77
N LYS A 149 10.96 -3.63 6.16
CA LYS A 149 9.98 -4.73 6.18
C LYS A 149 10.07 -5.65 4.96
N VAL A 150 11.01 -5.41 4.06
CA VAL A 150 11.19 -6.18 2.83
C VAL A 150 12.59 -6.77 2.80
N GLN A 151 12.67 -8.10 2.67
CA GLN A 151 13.92 -8.84 2.52
C GLN A 151 14.63 -8.45 1.22
N ASP A 152 15.97 -8.36 1.25
CA ASP A 152 16.77 -7.90 0.11
C ASP A 152 16.56 -8.73 -1.16
N GLY A 153 16.50 -10.06 -1.03
CA GLY A 153 16.27 -10.96 -2.17
C GLY A 153 14.91 -10.75 -2.83
N LEU A 154 13.85 -10.52 -2.05
CA LEU A 154 12.52 -10.23 -2.58
C LEU A 154 12.45 -8.83 -3.20
N TYR A 155 13.09 -7.84 -2.56
CA TYR A 155 13.14 -6.48 -3.09
C TYR A 155 13.92 -6.41 -4.41
N SER A 156 15.02 -7.15 -4.55
CA SER A 156 15.82 -7.21 -5.78
C SER A 156 14.99 -7.73 -6.96
N ARG A 157 14.24 -8.83 -6.75
CA ARG A 157 13.32 -9.35 -7.76
C ARG A 157 12.21 -8.36 -8.12
N PHE A 158 11.70 -7.63 -7.14
CA PHE A 158 10.67 -6.60 -7.35
C PHE A 158 11.21 -5.42 -8.17
N ILE A 159 12.37 -4.87 -7.81
CA ILE A 159 12.93 -3.68 -8.47
C ILE A 159 13.40 -4.00 -9.89
N GLU A 160 13.94 -5.20 -10.13
CA GLU A 160 14.31 -5.67 -11.47
C GLU A 160 13.08 -5.83 -12.38
N ARG A 161 11.94 -6.25 -11.82
CA ARG A 161 10.70 -6.44 -12.59
C ARG A 161 10.07 -5.13 -13.05
N LEU A 162 10.27 -4.04 -12.33
CA LEU A 162 9.61 -2.75 -12.61
C LEU A 162 9.99 -2.15 -13.98
N PRO A 163 11.28 -2.02 -14.35
CA PRO A 163 11.68 -1.59 -15.69
C PRO A 163 11.15 -2.48 -16.80
N GLU A 164 11.13 -3.81 -16.60
CA GLU A 164 10.68 -4.77 -17.61
C GLU A 164 9.23 -4.56 -18.04
N ILE A 165 8.38 -4.13 -17.10
CA ILE A 165 6.96 -3.86 -17.34
C ILE A 165 6.66 -2.37 -17.55
N GLY A 166 7.68 -1.49 -17.50
CA GLY A 166 7.52 -0.04 -17.64
C GLY A 166 6.87 0.66 -16.44
N ALA A 167 6.91 0.05 -15.25
CA ALA A 167 6.27 0.58 -14.04
C ALA A 167 7.24 1.31 -13.09
N TYR A 168 8.48 1.57 -13.52
CA TYR A 168 9.49 2.22 -12.67
C TYR A 168 9.08 3.64 -12.25
N GLY A 169 8.33 4.36 -13.08
CA GLY A 169 7.82 5.70 -12.78
C GLY A 169 6.92 5.76 -11.53
N ASP A 170 6.29 4.65 -11.13
CA ASP A 170 5.51 4.58 -9.88
C ASP A 170 6.40 4.78 -8.64
N ILE A 171 7.64 4.29 -8.69
CA ILE A 171 8.61 4.43 -7.60
C ILE A 171 9.10 5.88 -7.53
N GLU A 172 9.40 6.49 -8.67
CA GLU A 172 9.83 7.89 -8.74
C GLU A 172 8.73 8.82 -8.21
N ALA A 173 7.48 8.60 -8.63
CA ALA A 173 6.33 9.36 -8.14
C ALA A 173 6.15 9.21 -6.62
N PHE A 174 6.28 7.98 -6.09
CA PHE A 174 6.22 7.75 -4.65
C PHE A 174 7.36 8.44 -3.91
N GLN A 175 8.59 8.36 -4.42
CA GLN A 175 9.75 8.99 -3.78
C GLN A 175 9.65 10.52 -3.76
N ALA A 176 9.15 11.12 -4.83
CA ALA A 176 8.88 12.56 -4.89
C ALA A 176 7.84 12.97 -3.82
N HIS A 177 6.70 12.27 -3.78
CA HIS A 177 5.66 12.50 -2.77
C HIS A 177 6.19 12.31 -1.34
N TRP A 178 7.00 11.27 -1.11
CA TRP A 178 7.60 10.99 0.18
C TRP A 178 8.57 12.11 0.64
N ALA A 179 9.36 12.66 -0.29
CA ALA A 179 10.26 13.76 -0.01
C ALA A 179 9.48 15.04 0.36
N GLU A 180 8.34 15.31 -0.28
CA GLU A 180 7.45 16.41 0.07
C GLU A 180 6.87 16.26 1.48
N LEU A 181 6.38 15.07 1.84
CA LEU A 181 5.90 14.78 3.19
C LEU A 181 6.98 15.03 4.25
N GLN A 182 8.21 14.56 4.01
CA GLN A 182 9.33 14.78 4.94
C GLN A 182 9.71 16.26 5.07
N LYS A 183 9.63 17.03 3.98
CA LYS A 183 9.85 18.49 4.03
C LYS A 183 8.76 19.18 4.86
N ALA A 184 7.50 18.79 4.67
CA ALA A 184 6.37 19.33 5.43
C ALA A 184 6.48 18.99 6.93
N GLU A 185 6.79 17.75 7.28
CA GLU A 185 7.00 17.32 8.66
C GLU A 185 8.12 18.10 9.35
N LYS A 186 9.27 18.28 8.66
CA LYS A 186 10.38 19.10 9.17
C LYS A 186 9.99 20.56 9.35
N ALA A 187 9.20 21.13 8.45
CA ALA A 187 8.71 22.51 8.56
C ALA A 187 7.77 22.68 9.76
N ILE A 188 6.85 21.75 9.98
CA ILE A 188 5.95 21.72 11.14
C ILE A 188 6.75 21.59 12.44
N ALA A 189 7.72 20.66 12.49
CA ALA A 189 8.58 20.46 13.66
C ALA A 189 9.43 21.71 13.97
N ALA A 190 9.97 22.38 12.94
CA ALA A 190 10.71 23.62 13.11
C ALA A 190 9.81 24.78 13.59
N ALA A 191 8.56 24.85 13.13
CA ALA A 191 7.58 25.82 13.62
C ALA A 191 7.19 25.57 15.08
N ALA A 192 6.97 24.31 15.48
CA ALA A 192 6.68 23.92 16.86
C ALA A 192 7.87 24.19 17.81
N ALA A 193 9.11 23.96 17.35
CA ALA A 193 10.31 24.28 18.14
C ALA A 193 10.54 25.80 18.30
N LYS A 194 10.07 26.62 17.35
CA LYS A 194 10.11 28.08 17.44
C LYS A 194 9.04 28.65 18.36
N SER A 195 7.85 28.03 18.44
CA SER A 195 6.80 28.46 19.36
C SER A 195 7.11 28.10 20.82
N SER A 196 7.74 26.95 21.09
CA SER A 196 8.13 26.55 22.45
C SER A 196 9.26 27.41 23.05
N LYS A 197 10.20 27.91 22.22
CA LYS A 197 11.24 28.85 22.67
C LYS A 197 10.74 30.27 23.00
N LYS A 198 9.52 30.63 22.58
CA LYS A 198 8.92 31.95 22.86
C LYS A 198 8.11 31.98 24.16
N ALA A 199 7.94 30.83 24.83
CA ALA A 199 7.12 30.67 26.03
C ALA A 199 7.95 30.46 27.33
N SER A 200 9.22 30.85 27.35
CA SER A 200 9.99 30.88 28.60
C SER A 200 9.58 32.12 29.42
N PRO A 201 9.16 31.98 30.70
CA PRO A 201 8.87 33.13 31.56
C PRO A 201 10.15 33.95 31.82
N PRO A 202 10.04 35.26 32.09
CA PRO A 202 11.20 36.07 32.45
C PRO A 202 11.84 35.54 33.74
N PRO A 203 13.16 35.71 33.93
CA PRO A 203 13.86 35.23 35.11
C PRO A 203 13.29 35.87 36.39
N PRO A 204 13.26 35.15 37.53
CA PRO A 204 12.74 35.69 38.78
C PRO A 204 13.62 36.86 39.26
N ALA A 205 12.98 37.97 39.62
CA ALA A 205 13.61 39.15 40.18
C ALA A 205 14.38 38.81 41.48
N PRO A 206 15.55 39.44 41.74
CA PRO A 206 16.35 39.16 42.93
C PRO A 206 15.62 39.58 44.22
N SER A 207 15.69 38.69 45.20
CA SER A 207 15.00 38.72 46.49
C SER A 207 15.39 39.91 47.39
N SER A 208 14.40 40.66 47.90
CA SER A 208 14.57 41.52 49.08
C SER A 208 14.25 40.74 50.36
N LYS A 209 15.27 40.42 51.16
CA LYS A 209 15.13 39.81 52.51
C LYS A 209 14.39 40.76 53.47
N PRO A 210 13.38 40.30 54.22
CA PRO A 210 12.89 41.03 55.39
C PRO A 210 13.86 40.87 56.58
N LYS A 211 14.14 42.01 57.22
CA LYS A 211 14.99 42.17 58.40
C LYS A 211 14.31 41.49 59.61
N ARG A 212 15.00 40.52 60.22
CA ARG A 212 14.55 39.77 61.40
C ARG A 212 14.60 40.69 62.63
N THR A 213 13.45 41.12 63.14
CA THR A 213 13.35 41.80 64.44
C THR A 213 13.24 40.74 65.55
N ALA A 214 14.16 40.83 66.50
CA ALA A 214 14.18 40.05 67.73
C ALA A 214 13.38 40.76 68.84
N LYS A 215 12.60 39.99 69.60
CA LYS A 215 12.25 40.19 71.02
C LYS A 215 11.51 38.91 71.47
N ALA A 216 12.19 37.97 72.11
CA ALA A 216 12.46 37.86 73.56
C ALA A 216 11.26 37.29 74.35
N LYS A 217 11.48 36.07 74.87
CA LYS A 217 10.86 35.34 76.01
C LYS A 217 10.48 36.27 77.18
N ALA A 218 9.69 35.95 78.21
CA ALA A 218 8.81 34.89 78.75
C ALA A 218 8.31 35.45 80.12
N ASN A 219 7.33 34.80 80.80
CA ASN A 219 6.93 34.82 82.24
C ASN A 219 7.29 36.04 83.13
N ASP A 220 6.45 36.58 84.01
CA ASP A 220 5.32 36.09 84.84
C ASP A 220 4.18 37.13 84.86
#